data_AF-A0A7W7HJG7-F1
#
_entry.id   AF-A0A7W7HJG7-F1
#
_cell.length_a   1.000
_cell.length_b   1.000
_cell.length_c   1.000
_cell.angle_alpha   90.00
_cell.angle_beta   90.00
_cell.angle_gamma   90.00
#
_symmetry.space_group_name_H-M   'P 1'
#
loop_
_entity.id
_entity.type
_entity.pdbx_description
1 polymer ?
#
loop_
_entity_poly.entity_id
_entity_poly.type
_entity_poly.pdbx_seq_one_letter_code
_entity_poly.pdbx_strand_id
1 'polypeptide(L)'
;MGIHDLIEGKRQWRAHMARVKALPPDYQIVYQEMQRYLFKVGPVDLTDGPLLPGIVDFFEEGAAAGQPVLKVTGRDVAAFCDELIKDSPTYADLYQESLKK
;
A
#
# COMPACT_ATOMS: atom_id res chain seq x y z
N MET A 1 -1.78 13.67 -18.53
CA MET A 1 -1.40 12.28 -18.85
C MET A 1 -1.67 12.01 -20.32
N GLY A 2 -0.68 11.47 -21.04
CA GLY A 2 -0.83 10.94 -22.40
C GLY A 2 -1.18 9.45 -22.40
N ILE A 3 -1.51 8.90 -23.58
CA ILE A 3 -1.79 7.47 -23.75
C ILE A 3 -0.59 6.61 -23.35
N HIS A 4 0.62 7.10 -23.60
CA HIS A 4 1.86 6.41 -23.22
C HIS A 4 1.95 6.20 -21.69
N ASP A 5 1.67 7.25 -20.91
CA ASP A 5 1.70 7.20 -19.45
C ASP A 5 0.69 6.17 -18.90
N LEU A 6 -0.50 6.10 -19.50
CA LEU A 6 -1.53 5.13 -19.12
C LEU A 6 -1.12 3.68 -19.39
N ILE A 7 -0.39 3.44 -20.48
CA ILE A 7 0.13 2.11 -20.83
C ILE A 7 1.23 1.72 -19.83
N GLU A 8 2.13 2.64 -19.52
CA GLU A 8 3.22 2.42 -18.57
C GLU A 8 2.68 2.16 -17.15
N GLY A 9 1.75 2.99 -16.67
CA GLY A 9 1.10 2.80 -15.37
C GLY A 9 0.38 1.45 -15.25
N LYS A 10 -0.32 1.02 -16.32
CA LYS A 10 -0.91 -0.33 -16.34
C LYS A 10 0.14 -1.44 -16.32
N ARG A 11 1.28 -1.26 -16.98
CA ARG A 11 2.37 -2.22 -16.98
C ARG A 11 2.97 -2.35 -15.58
N GLN A 12 3.25 -1.22 -14.93
CA GLN A 12 3.75 -1.17 -13.56
C GLN A 12 2.77 -1.80 -12.57
N TRP A 13 1.48 -1.48 -12.67
CA TRP A 13 0.45 -2.10 -11.83
C TRP A 13 0.36 -3.62 -11.99
N ARG A 14 0.48 -4.12 -13.22
CA ARG A 14 0.48 -5.58 -13.46
C ARG A 14 1.72 -6.25 -12.88
N ALA A 15 2.89 -5.64 -13.02
CA ALA A 15 4.12 -6.15 -12.42
C ALA A 15 4.00 -6.18 -10.88
N HIS A 16 3.48 -5.09 -10.30
CA HIS A 16 3.19 -5.00 -8.88
C HIS A 16 2.28 -6.13 -8.37
N MET A 17 1.13 -6.32 -9.02
CA MET A 17 0.20 -7.38 -8.65
C MET A 17 0.74 -8.79 -8.90
N ALA A 18 1.68 -8.96 -9.83
CA ALA A 18 2.37 -10.24 -10.04
C ALA A 18 3.29 -10.57 -8.87
N ARG A 19 4.01 -9.58 -8.32
CA ARG A 19 4.83 -9.73 -7.10
C ARG A 19 3.97 -10.14 -5.91
N VAL A 20 2.85 -9.44 -5.69
CA VAL A 20 1.89 -9.79 -4.63
C VAL A 20 1.44 -11.24 -4.77
N LYS A 21 1.07 -11.69 -5.97
CA LYS A 21 0.62 -13.07 -6.21
C LYS A 21 1.69 -14.14 -5.99
N ALA A 22 2.97 -13.76 -6.02
CA ALA A 22 4.07 -14.68 -5.75
C ALA A 22 4.33 -14.88 -4.24
N LEU A 23 3.77 -14.02 -3.38
CA LEU A 23 3.88 -14.14 -1.93
C LEU A 23 3.12 -15.38 -1.39
N PRO A 24 3.44 -15.86 -0.19
CA PRO A 24 2.64 -16.89 0.48
C PRO A 24 1.17 -16.46 0.69
N PRO A 25 0.21 -17.40 0.78
CA PRO A 25 -1.22 -17.07 0.80
C PRO A 25 -1.66 -16.12 1.93
N ASP A 26 -1.06 -16.23 3.11
CA ASP A 26 -1.33 -15.34 4.25
C ASP A 26 -0.86 -13.91 3.98
N TYR A 27 0.34 -13.75 3.41
CA TYR A 27 0.85 -12.45 2.96
C TYR A 27 -0.04 -11.82 1.88
N GLN A 28 -0.54 -12.61 0.93
CA GLN A 28 -1.46 -12.12 -0.10
C GLN A 28 -2.74 -11.56 0.50
N ILE A 29 -3.33 -12.26 1.47
CA ILE A 29 -4.56 -11.84 2.14
C ILE A 29 -4.34 -10.52 2.88
N VAL A 30 -3.30 -10.45 3.71
CA VAL A 30 -3.01 -9.23 4.48
C VAL A 30 -2.70 -8.06 3.56
N TYR A 31 -1.92 -8.28 2.50
CA TYR A 31 -1.63 -7.24 1.52
C TYR A 31 -2.91 -6.67 0.88
N GLN A 32 -3.86 -7.55 0.49
CA GLN A 32 -5.13 -7.10 -0.09
C GLN A 32 -5.98 -6.30 0.90
N GLU A 33 -6.00 -6.68 2.17
CA GLU A 33 -6.72 -5.94 3.21
C GLU A 33 -6.06 -4.57 3.48
N MET A 34 -4.73 -4.53 3.58
CA MET A 34 -3.98 -3.27 3.67
C MET A 34 -4.24 -2.37 2.47
N GLN A 35 -4.20 -2.92 1.26
CA GLN A 35 -4.47 -2.19 0.03
C GLN A 35 -5.86 -1.57 0.04
N ARG A 36 -6.91 -2.34 0.39
CA ARG A 36 -8.29 -1.83 0.52
C ARG A 36 -8.39 -0.70 1.55
N TYR A 37 -7.71 -0.86 2.67
CA TYR A 37 -7.69 0.13 3.74
C TYR A 37 -7.02 1.44 3.29
N LEU A 38 -5.82 1.34 2.73
CA LEU A 38 -5.05 2.48 2.23
C LEU A 38 -5.76 3.20 1.08
N PHE A 39 -6.48 2.50 0.20
CA PHE A 39 -7.31 3.17 -0.80
C PHE A 39 -8.42 4.04 -0.21
N LYS A 40 -8.83 3.80 1.04
CA LYS A 40 -9.83 4.59 1.74
C LYS A 40 -9.22 5.75 2.52
N VAL A 41 -8.15 5.51 3.28
CA VAL A 41 -7.61 6.48 4.26
C VAL A 41 -6.20 6.96 3.94
N GLY A 42 -5.56 6.36 2.95
CA GLY A 42 -4.15 6.57 2.65
C GLY A 42 -3.83 7.92 2.00
N PRO A 43 -2.55 8.08 1.64
CA PRO A 43 -2.04 9.31 1.07
C PRO A 43 -2.69 9.65 -0.27
N VAL A 44 -2.69 10.94 -0.60
CA VAL A 44 -3.23 11.42 -1.89
C VAL A 44 -2.49 10.86 -3.10
N ASP A 45 -1.22 10.55 -2.93
CA ASP A 45 -0.31 10.00 -3.94
C ASP A 45 -0.21 8.48 -3.91
N LEU A 46 -1.06 7.77 -3.14
CA LEU A 46 -0.97 6.31 -2.95
C LEU A 46 -0.78 5.49 -4.25
N THR A 47 -1.43 5.88 -5.35
CA THR A 47 -1.39 5.15 -6.62
C THR A 47 -0.10 5.34 -7.41
N ASP A 48 0.51 6.51 -7.28
CA ASP A 48 1.71 6.90 -8.03
C ASP A 48 2.97 6.95 -7.14
N GLY A 49 2.78 6.83 -5.82
CA GLY A 49 3.79 6.93 -4.79
C GLY A 49 4.44 5.58 -4.45
N PRO A 50 5.51 5.63 -3.65
CA PRO A 50 6.33 4.46 -3.34
C PRO A 50 5.72 3.52 -2.29
N LEU A 51 4.59 3.91 -1.68
CA LEU A 51 4.02 3.22 -0.51
C LEU A 51 3.62 1.77 -0.81
N LEU A 52 2.81 1.53 -1.85
CA LEU A 52 2.38 0.17 -2.20
C LEU A 52 3.56 -0.72 -2.64
N PRO A 53 4.49 -0.26 -3.52
CA PRO A 53 5.72 -1.00 -3.81
C PRO A 53 6.54 -1.33 -2.56
N GLY A 54 6.74 -0.36 -1.67
CA GLY A 54 7.51 -0.55 -0.43
C GLY A 54 6.90 -1.58 0.52
N ILE A 55 5.56 -1.65 0.60
CA ILE A 55 4.88 -2.72 1.38
C ILE A 55 5.17 -4.09 0.77
N VAL A 56 5.20 -4.21 -0.56
CA VAL A 56 5.53 -5.49 -1.22
C VAL A 56 6.98 -5.86 -0.99
N ASP A 57 7.92 -4.90 -1.08
CA ASP A 57 9.33 -5.13 -0.76
C ASP A 57 9.49 -5.67 0.66
N PHE A 58 8.84 -5.02 1.65
CA PHE A 58 8.82 -5.46 3.05
C PHE A 58 8.22 -6.87 3.23
N PHE A 59 7.17 -7.20 2.49
CA PHE A 59 6.53 -8.51 2.55
C PHE A 59 7.37 -9.60 1.91
N GLU A 60 8.07 -9.32 0.82
CA GLU A 60 9.01 -10.25 0.19
C GLU A 60 10.16 -10.59 1.14
N GLU A 61 10.70 -9.60 1.87
CA GLU A 61 11.74 -9.81 2.89
C GLU A 61 11.22 -10.67 4.06
N GLY A 62 10.04 -10.35 4.60
CA GLY A 62 9.42 -11.12 5.68
C GLY A 62 9.12 -12.57 5.29
N ALA A 63 8.62 -12.77 4.07
CA ALA A 63 8.36 -14.09 3.52
C ALA A 63 9.65 -14.89 3.30
N ALA A 64 10.71 -14.26 2.76
CA ALA A 64 12.02 -14.89 2.59
C ALA A 64 12.65 -15.29 3.92
N ALA A 65 12.40 -14.53 4.99
CA ALA A 65 12.82 -14.85 6.36
C ALA A 65 11.92 -15.90 7.05
N GLY A 66 10.87 -16.41 6.38
CA GLY A 66 9.93 -17.39 6.94
C GLY A 66 9.11 -16.86 8.11
N GLN A 67 8.93 -15.54 8.21
CA GLN A 67 8.16 -14.93 9.29
C GLN A 67 6.66 -15.03 8.97
N PRO A 68 5.79 -15.32 9.94
CA PRO A 68 4.34 -15.19 9.75
C PRO A 68 3.98 -13.73 9.50
N VAL A 69 3.06 -13.44 8.57
CA VAL A 69 2.72 -12.06 8.20
C VAL A 69 2.27 -11.19 9.40
N LEU A 70 1.48 -11.76 10.31
CA LEU A 70 1.03 -11.04 11.52
C LEU A 70 2.14 -10.80 12.55
N LYS A 71 3.31 -11.43 12.40
CA LYS A 71 4.49 -11.12 13.20
C LYS A 71 5.16 -9.84 12.72
N VAL A 72 5.10 -9.56 11.41
CA VAL A 72 5.72 -8.36 10.82
C VAL A 72 4.77 -7.16 10.82
N THR A 73 3.48 -7.37 10.58
CA THR A 73 2.46 -6.30 10.62
C THR A 73 1.89 -6.07 12.02
N GLY A 74 1.98 -7.06 12.91
CA GLY A 74 1.16 -7.11 14.11
C GLY A 74 -0.26 -7.60 13.82
N ARG A 75 -1.02 -7.85 14.89
CA ARG A 75 -2.43 -8.30 14.80
C ARG A 75 -3.38 -7.16 14.41
N ASP A 76 -3.03 -5.93 14.76
CA ASP A 76 -3.78 -4.73 14.36
C ASP A 76 -3.16 -4.16 13.09
N VAL A 77 -3.58 -4.71 11.95
CA VAL A 77 -3.08 -4.33 10.63
C VAL A 77 -3.50 -2.90 10.27
N ALA A 78 -4.63 -2.42 10.79
CA ALA A 78 -5.07 -1.04 10.58
C ALA A 78 -4.13 -0.06 11.29
N ALA A 79 -3.82 -0.31 12.57
CA ALA A 79 -2.84 0.50 13.30
C ALA A 79 -1.46 0.52 12.64
N PHE A 80 -1.03 -0.61 12.05
CA PHE A 80 0.20 -0.65 11.25
C PHE A 80 0.12 0.26 10.02
N CYS A 81 -0.99 0.23 9.28
CA CYS A 81 -1.22 1.13 8.14
C CYS A 81 -1.25 2.60 8.57
N ASP A 82 -1.91 2.92 9.68
CA ASP A 82 -2.00 4.28 10.21
C ASP A 82 -0.60 4.84 10.53
N GLU A 83 0.25 4.04 11.18
CA GLU A 83 1.62 4.41 11.48
C GLU A 83 2.46 4.62 10.20
N LEU A 84 2.18 3.82 9.16
CA LEU A 84 2.89 3.90 7.88
C LEU A 84 2.59 5.18 7.11
N ILE A 85 1.40 5.76 7.28
CA ILE A 85 0.93 6.94 6.54
C ILE A 85 0.90 8.23 7.36
N LYS A 86 1.27 8.19 8.64
CA LYS A 86 1.11 9.30 9.60
C LYS A 86 1.71 10.64 9.15
N ASP A 87 2.80 10.60 8.38
CA ASP A 87 3.55 11.78 7.92
C ASP A 87 3.23 12.13 6.46
N SER A 88 2.27 11.45 5.84
CA SER A 88 1.85 11.65 4.46
C SER A 88 0.51 12.36 4.38
N PRO A 89 0.36 13.35 3.47
CA PRO A 89 -0.88 14.10 3.35
C PRO A 89 -2.00 13.20 2.82
N THR A 90 -3.09 13.12 3.55
CA THR A 90 -4.29 12.35 3.16
C THR A 90 -5.36 13.27 2.57
N TYR A 91 -6.34 12.66 1.89
CA TYR A 91 -7.52 13.41 1.44
C TYR A 91 -8.32 14.02 2.60
N ALA A 92 -8.28 13.42 3.79
CA ALA A 92 -8.93 13.96 4.98
C ALA A 92 -8.25 15.26 5.43
N ASP A 93 -6.92 15.33 5.39
CA ASP A 93 -6.16 16.53 5.75
C ASP A 93 -6.47 17.69 4.81
N LEU A 94 -6.46 17.43 3.50
CA LEU A 94 -6.81 18.43 2.48
C LEU A 94 -8.24 18.93 2.66
N TYR A 95 -9.17 18.03 2.99
CA TYR A 95 -10.55 18.41 3.25
C TYR A 95 -10.65 19.30 4.50
N GLN A 96 -9.99 18.95 5.60
CA GLN A 96 -9.96 19.77 6.81
C GLN A 96 -9.35 21.15 6.58
N GLU A 97 -8.29 21.25 5.78
CA GLU A 97 -7.68 22.52 5.40
C GLU A 97 -8.65 23.40 4.58
N SER A 98 -9.41 22.78 3.68
CA SER A 98 -10.39 23.50 2.85
C SER A 98 -11.53 24.12 3.65
N LEU A 99 -11.90 23.54 4.79
CA LEU A 99 -12.94 24.07 5.69
C LEU A 99 -12.47 25.22 6.59
N LYS A 100 -11.15 25.41 6.72
CA LYS A 100 -10.55 26.49 7.52
C LYS A 100 -10.43 27.81 6.75
N LYS A 101 -10.75 27.80 5.45
CA LYS A 101 -10.87 28.98 4.58
C LYS A 101 -12.28 29.54 4.61
#